data_AF-A0A2V3PQD8-F1
#
_entry.id   AF-A0A2V3PQD8-F1
#
_cell.length_a   1.000
_cell.length_b   1.000
_cell.length_c   1.000
_cell.angle_alpha   90.00
_cell.angle_beta   90.00
_cell.angle_gamma   90.00
#
_symmetry.space_group_name_H-M   'P 1'
#
loop_
_entity.id
_entity.type
_entity.pdbx_description
1 polymer ?
#
loop_
_entity_poly.entity_id
_entity_poly.type
_entity_poly.pdbx_seq_one_letter_code
_entity_poly.pdbx_strand_id
1 'polypeptide(L)'
;MNIFKTKLIISIIAFGLIISGCIGVGLSCFLPTFDWNWFVGLTIFYLIIESLVVSLVEKCSQKKDKKQLVNMYMLTKVIKVITSLIFVTVYVLTVKENIKAFVAVFILFYLLYLIAETFIFMKVEKRIKEKNSSNE
;
A
#
# COMPACT_ATOMS: atom_id res chain seq x y z
N MET A 1 -8.37 9.13 18.85
CA MET A 1 -7.94 8.63 17.51
C MET A 1 -8.98 9.07 16.49
N ASN A 2 -8.60 9.76 15.41
CA ASN A 2 -9.55 10.28 14.41
C ASN A 2 -10.36 9.12 13.80
N ILE A 3 -11.69 9.17 13.92
CA ILE A 3 -12.61 8.13 13.40
C ILE A 3 -12.37 7.87 11.90
N PHE A 4 -12.01 8.90 11.15
CA PHE A 4 -11.67 8.80 9.74
C PHE A 4 -10.38 8.02 9.46
N LYS A 5 -9.31 8.31 10.22
CA LYS A 5 -8.05 7.55 10.17
C LYS A 5 -8.29 6.07 10.36
N THR A 6 -9.00 5.75 11.45
CA THR A 6 -9.27 4.36 11.84
C THR A 6 -10.04 3.65 10.73
N LYS A 7 -11.04 4.30 10.13
CA LYS A 7 -11.76 3.74 8.97
C LYS A 7 -10.88 3.50 7.75
N LEU A 8 -9.94 4.40 7.44
CA LEU A 8 -9.01 4.20 6.30
C LEU A 8 -8.03 3.05 6.55
N ILE A 9 -7.45 2.98 7.75
CA ILE A 9 -6.51 1.92 8.12
C ILE A 9 -7.21 0.56 8.14
N ILE A 10 -8.40 0.47 8.74
CA ILE A 10 -9.20 -0.77 8.72
C ILE A 10 -9.51 -1.17 7.29
N SER A 11 -9.86 -0.22 6.42
CA SER A 11 -10.13 -0.50 5.01
C SER A 11 -8.92 -1.08 4.28
N ILE A 12 -7.70 -0.58 4.53
CA ILE A 12 -6.47 -1.15 3.97
C ILE A 12 -6.20 -2.55 4.51
N ILE A 13 -6.32 -2.73 5.83
CA ILE A 13 -6.04 -4.02 6.46
C ILE A 13 -7.01 -5.08 5.91
N ALA A 14 -8.31 -4.76 5.82
CA ALA A 14 -9.30 -5.65 5.24
C ALA A 14 -8.99 -5.96 3.76
N PHE A 15 -8.69 -4.94 2.96
CA PHE A 15 -8.31 -5.10 1.55
C PHE A 15 -7.06 -5.97 1.38
N GLY A 16 -6.02 -5.71 2.19
CA GLY A 16 -4.77 -6.45 2.17
C GLY A 16 -4.94 -7.91 2.58
N LEU A 17 -5.75 -8.20 3.59
CA LEU A 17 -6.09 -9.56 3.99
C LEU A 17 -6.83 -10.31 2.87
N ILE A 18 -7.86 -9.71 2.27
CA ILE A 18 -8.62 -10.33 1.18
C ILE A 18 -7.71 -10.63 -0.03
N ILE A 19 -6.90 -9.66 -0.45
CA ILE A 19 -6.00 -9.83 -1.59
C ILE A 19 -4.93 -10.87 -1.31
N SER A 20 -4.33 -10.84 -0.12
CA SER A 20 -3.35 -11.85 0.27
C SER A 20 -3.97 -13.26 0.30
N GLY A 21 -5.22 -13.40 0.74
CA GLY A 21 -5.95 -14.66 0.66
C GLY A 21 -6.15 -15.12 -0.79
N CYS A 22 -6.64 -14.24 -1.66
CA CYS A 22 -6.85 -14.56 -3.07
C CYS A 22 -5.55 -14.93 -3.80
N ILE A 23 -4.49 -14.15 -3.62
CA ILE A 23 -3.20 -14.42 -4.25
C ILE A 23 -2.55 -15.67 -3.66
N GLY A 24 -2.70 -15.89 -2.35
CA GLY A 24 -2.20 -17.10 -1.69
C GLY A 24 -2.84 -18.37 -2.26
N VAL A 25 -4.16 -18.40 -2.43
CA VAL A 25 -4.85 -19.51 -3.08
C VAL A 25 -4.38 -19.70 -4.53
N GLY A 26 -4.25 -18.59 -5.27
CA GLY A 26 -3.71 -18.64 -6.64
C GLY A 26 -2.29 -19.22 -6.71
N LEU A 27 -1.42 -18.83 -5.79
CA LEU A 27 -0.07 -19.36 -5.66
C LEU A 27 -0.08 -20.87 -5.40
N SER A 28 -0.91 -21.36 -4.48
CA SER A 28 -1.02 -22.80 -4.21
C SER A 28 -1.49 -23.61 -5.42
N CYS A 29 -2.30 -23.03 -6.31
CA CYS A 29 -2.76 -23.70 -7.53
C CYS A 29 -1.77 -23.63 -8.70
N PHE A 30 -1.11 -22.48 -8.92
CA PHE A 30 -0.30 -22.23 -10.12
C PHE A 30 1.22 -22.37 -9.89
N LEU A 31 1.69 -22.11 -8.66
CA LEU A 31 3.11 -22.03 -8.30
C LEU A 31 3.36 -22.72 -6.94
N PRO A 32 3.16 -24.05 -6.84
CA PRO A 32 3.27 -24.78 -5.57
C PRO A 32 4.67 -24.79 -4.97
N THR A 33 5.69 -24.47 -5.77
CA THR A 33 7.10 -24.35 -5.33
C THR A 33 7.43 -22.98 -4.75
N PHE A 34 6.46 -22.07 -4.63
CA PHE A 34 6.70 -20.73 -4.11
C PHE A 34 6.92 -20.72 -2.59
N ASP A 35 7.94 -19.99 -2.13
CA ASP A 35 8.26 -19.89 -0.71
C ASP A 35 7.20 -19.12 0.06
N TRP A 36 6.42 -19.85 0.86
CA TRP A 36 5.33 -19.28 1.65
C TRP A 36 5.82 -18.28 2.71
N ASN A 37 7.04 -18.47 3.25
CA ASN A 37 7.64 -17.51 4.20
C ASN A 37 7.85 -16.13 3.55
N TRP A 38 8.29 -16.10 2.30
CA TRP A 38 8.47 -14.85 1.57
C TRP A 38 7.13 -14.22 1.17
N PHE A 39 6.12 -15.04 0.88
CA PHE A 39 4.75 -14.56 0.67
C PHE A 39 4.20 -13.81 1.90
N VAL A 40 4.34 -14.41 3.08
CA VAL A 40 3.91 -13.82 4.36
C VAL A 40 4.72 -12.57 4.66
N GLY A 41 6.03 -12.61 4.46
CA GLY A 41 6.92 -11.45 4.62
C GLY A 41 6.52 -10.28 3.71
N LEU A 42 6.24 -10.55 2.43
CA LEU A 42 5.77 -9.57 1.46
C LEU A 42 4.43 -8.94 1.88
N THR A 43 3.50 -9.76 2.34
CA THR A 43 2.17 -9.32 2.77
C THR A 43 2.24 -8.40 3.98
N ILE A 44 3.01 -8.78 5.00
CA ILE A 44 3.21 -7.98 6.22
C ILE A 44 3.93 -6.67 5.88
N PHE A 45 4.97 -6.74 5.04
CA PHE A 45 5.71 -5.57 4.59
C PHE A 45 4.80 -4.53 3.94
N TYR A 46 3.99 -4.93 2.94
CA TYR A 46 3.07 -4.00 2.29
C TYR A 46 2.02 -3.45 3.25
N LEU A 47 1.46 -4.29 4.14
CA LEU A 47 0.49 -3.82 5.14
C LEU A 47 1.06 -2.73 6.06
N ILE A 48 2.31 -2.89 6.53
CA ILE A 48 2.96 -1.91 7.39
C ILE A 48 3.22 -0.62 6.63
N ILE A 49 3.81 -0.70 5.44
CA ILE A 49 4.13 0.47 4.62
C ILE A 49 2.86 1.25 4.26
N GLU A 50 1.80 0.58 3.84
CA GLU A 50 0.53 1.22 3.47
C GLU A 50 -0.16 1.89 4.67
N SER A 51 -0.09 1.26 5.85
CA SER A 51 -0.60 1.87 7.09
C SER A 51 0.19 3.14 7.49
N LEU A 52 1.51 3.12 7.29
CA LEU A 52 2.36 4.30 7.50
C LEU A 52 2.05 5.40 6.49
N VAL A 53 1.94 5.06 5.22
CA VAL A 53 1.53 5.96 4.12
C VAL A 53 0.23 6.67 4.45
N VAL A 54 -0.82 5.95 4.84
CA VAL A 54 -2.11 6.57 5.19
C VAL A 54 -2.01 7.45 6.43
N SER A 55 -1.22 7.04 7.42
CA SER A 55 -0.98 7.87 8.58
C SER A 55 -0.26 9.19 8.22
N LEU A 56 0.67 9.17 7.26
CA LEU A 56 1.36 10.37 6.77
C LEU A 56 0.41 11.27 5.97
N VAL A 57 -0.35 10.69 5.04
CA VAL A 57 -1.32 11.41 4.21
C VAL A 57 -2.38 12.10 5.07
N GLU A 58 -2.92 11.40 6.08
CA GLU A 58 -3.95 11.97 6.97
C GLU A 58 -3.38 13.09 7.85
N LYS A 59 -2.20 12.90 8.47
CA LYS A 59 -1.55 13.93 9.29
C LYS A 59 -1.28 15.20 8.51
N CYS A 60 -0.83 15.07 7.26
CA CYS A 60 -0.55 16.20 6.40
C CYS A 60 -1.81 16.82 5.80
N SER A 61 -2.86 16.03 5.57
CA SER A 61 -4.15 16.50 5.06
C SER A 61 -4.86 17.48 6.00
N GLN A 62 -4.65 17.38 7.31
CA GLN A 62 -5.28 18.29 8.27
C GLN A 62 -4.69 19.71 8.27
N LYS A 63 -3.52 19.92 7.65
CA LYS A 63 -2.75 21.17 7.79
C LYS A 63 -2.53 21.93 6.47
N LYS A 64 -3.08 21.43 5.35
CA LYS A 64 -2.56 21.78 4.02
C LYS A 64 -3.66 22.01 2.99
N ASP A 65 -3.40 22.97 2.10
CA ASP A 65 -4.21 23.28 0.92
C ASP A 65 -4.09 22.19 -0.17
N LYS A 66 -5.01 22.17 -1.15
CA LYS A 66 -5.09 21.17 -2.24
C LYS A 66 -3.76 20.94 -2.96
N LYS A 67 -3.02 22.00 -3.27
CA LYS A 67 -1.72 21.88 -3.96
C LYS A 67 -0.68 21.12 -3.14
N GLN A 68 -0.66 21.32 -1.83
CA GLN A 68 0.33 20.68 -0.96
C GLN A 68 -0.02 19.21 -0.66
N LEU A 69 -1.28 18.82 -0.76
CA LEU A 69 -1.73 17.42 -0.68
C LEU A 69 -1.24 16.59 -1.87
N VAL A 70 -1.31 17.14 -3.09
CA VAL A 70 -0.80 16.47 -4.29
C VAL A 70 0.71 16.23 -4.16
N ASN A 71 1.47 17.23 -3.69
CA ASN A 71 2.91 17.05 -3.48
C ASN A 71 3.22 15.98 -2.42
N MET A 72 2.43 15.91 -1.35
CA MET A 72 2.58 14.87 -0.33
C MET A 72 2.23 13.47 -0.85
N TYR A 73 1.21 13.37 -1.71
CA TYR A 73 0.87 12.12 -2.38
C TYR A 73 2.01 11.65 -3.28
N MET A 74 2.61 12.55 -4.05
CA MET A 74 3.80 12.23 -4.87
C MET A 74 4.97 11.77 -4.00
N LEU A 75 5.22 12.40 -2.85
CA LEU A 75 6.25 11.97 -1.91
C LEU A 75 6.01 10.56 -1.38
N THR A 76 4.76 10.24 -1.06
CA THR A 76 4.33 8.90 -0.63
C THR A 76 4.67 7.85 -1.69
N LYS A 77 4.43 8.15 -2.98
CA LYS A 77 4.82 7.26 -4.09
C LYS A 77 6.32 7.04 -4.16
N VAL A 78 7.11 8.10 -3.97
CA VAL A 78 8.58 7.99 -3.96
C VAL A 78 9.05 7.10 -2.81
N ILE A 79 8.52 7.30 -1.60
CA ILE A 79 8.85 6.46 -0.43
C ILE A 79 8.51 4.99 -0.72
N LYS A 80 7.32 4.73 -1.28
CA LYS A 80 6.87 3.38 -1.65
C LYS A 80 7.80 2.74 -2.68
N VAL A 81 8.17 3.47 -3.74
CA VAL A 81 9.10 2.98 -4.77
C VAL A 81 10.47 2.65 -4.18
N ILE A 82 11.05 3.54 -3.39
CA ILE A 82 12.36 3.32 -2.76
C ILE A 82 12.30 2.10 -1.84
N THR A 83 11.27 2.02 -0.99
CA THR A 83 11.10 0.90 -0.05
C THR A 83 10.87 -0.42 -0.80
N SER A 84 10.09 -0.41 -1.89
CA SER A 84 9.90 -1.57 -2.76
C SER A 84 11.20 -2.04 -3.40
N LEU A 85 12.04 -1.11 -3.86
CA LEU A 85 13.32 -1.42 -4.49
C LEU A 85 14.27 -2.08 -3.49
N ILE A 86 14.34 -1.55 -2.27
CA ILE A 86 15.14 -2.11 -1.19
C ILE A 86 14.68 -3.54 -0.88
N PHE A 87 13.36 -3.76 -0.75
CA PHE A 87 12.81 -5.08 -0.43
C PHE A 87 13.14 -6.13 -1.51
N VAL A 88 12.94 -5.78 -2.78
CA VAL A 88 13.29 -6.67 -3.91
C VAL A 88 14.79 -6.93 -3.96
N THR A 89 15.61 -5.93 -3.69
CA THR A 89 17.08 -6.10 -3.66
C THR A 89 17.50 -7.07 -2.57
N VAL A 90 16.94 -6.94 -1.36
CA VAL A 90 17.19 -7.87 -0.25
C VAL A 90 16.77 -9.30 -0.62
N TYR A 91 15.60 -9.45 -1.26
CA TYR A 91 15.14 -10.76 -1.73
C TYR A 91 16.12 -11.39 -2.72
N VAL A 92 16.52 -10.66 -3.77
CA VAL A 92 17.42 -11.15 -4.83
C VAL A 92 18.80 -11.53 -4.27
N LEU A 93 19.28 -10.80 -3.26
CA LEU A 93 20.55 -11.12 -2.60
C LEU A 93 20.46 -12.37 -1.71
N THR A 94 19.30 -12.62 -1.10
CA THR A 94 19.09 -13.73 -0.16
C THR A 94 18.68 -15.02 -0.88
N VAL A 95 17.82 -14.91 -1.88
CA VAL A 95 17.21 -16.04 -2.60
C VAL A 95 17.60 -15.95 -4.07
N LYS A 96 18.51 -16.84 -4.47
CA LYS A 96 19.01 -16.91 -5.85
C LYS A 96 18.11 -17.75 -6.76
N GLU A 97 17.15 -18.47 -6.20
CA GLU A 97 16.21 -19.34 -6.92
C GLU A 97 14.83 -18.69 -7.04
N ASN A 98 14.05 -19.08 -8.06
CA ASN A 98 12.65 -18.67 -8.24
C ASN A 98 12.37 -17.14 -8.25
N ILE A 99 13.38 -16.31 -8.53
CA ILE A 99 13.28 -14.84 -8.54
C ILE A 99 12.14 -14.35 -9.44
N LYS A 100 11.94 -15.00 -10.60
CA LYS A 100 10.88 -14.61 -11.56
C LYS A 100 9.48 -14.71 -10.96
N ALA A 101 9.19 -15.79 -10.23
CA ALA A 101 7.89 -15.99 -9.60
C ALA A 101 7.65 -14.95 -8.50
N PHE A 102 8.66 -14.71 -7.67
CA PHE A 102 8.58 -13.69 -6.62
C PHE A 102 8.37 -12.29 -7.20
N VAL A 103 9.14 -11.90 -8.21
CA VAL A 103 9.00 -10.58 -8.85
C VAL A 103 7.61 -10.41 -9.48
N ALA A 104 7.04 -11.47 -10.06
CA ALA A 104 5.67 -11.41 -10.60
C ALA A 104 4.62 -11.16 -9.50
N VAL A 105 4.70 -11.90 -8.39
CA VAL A 105 3.81 -11.70 -7.22
C VAL A 105 4.02 -10.31 -6.63
N PHE A 106 5.28 -9.86 -6.54
CA PHE A 106 5.65 -8.55 -6.06
C PHE A 106 5.01 -7.42 -6.88
N ILE A 107 5.09 -7.50 -8.20
CA ILE A 107 4.49 -6.52 -9.12
C ILE A 107 2.96 -6.53 -8.96
N LEU A 108 2.34 -7.71 -8.85
CA LEU A 108 0.90 -7.82 -8.64
C LEU A 108 0.46 -7.14 -7.34
N PHE A 109 1.16 -7.42 -6.23
CA PHE A 109 0.94 -6.74 -4.95
C PHE A 109 1.12 -5.22 -5.09
N TYR A 110 2.21 -4.78 -5.70
CA TYR A 110 2.51 -3.36 -5.90
C TYR A 110 1.37 -2.63 -6.61
N LEU A 111 0.86 -3.20 -7.72
CA LEU A 111 -0.22 -2.61 -8.51
C LEU A 111 -1.55 -2.55 -7.74
N LEU A 112 -1.92 -3.63 -7.05
CA LEU A 112 -3.15 -3.67 -6.27
C LEU A 112 -3.15 -2.64 -5.14
N TYR A 113 -2.03 -2.54 -4.42
CA TYR A 113 -1.88 -1.53 -3.38
C TYR A 113 -1.80 -0.11 -3.97
N LEU A 114 -1.25 0.08 -5.17
CA LEU A 114 -1.24 1.37 -5.86
C LEU A 114 -2.67 1.85 -6.21
N ILE A 115 -3.55 0.93 -6.58
CA ILE A 115 -4.98 1.20 -6.80
C ILE A 115 -5.64 1.60 -5.47
N ALA A 116 -5.44 0.85 -4.40
CA ALA A 116 -5.99 1.18 -3.07
C ALA A 116 -5.55 2.56 -2.58
N GLU A 117 -4.27 2.89 -2.75
CA GLU A 117 -3.72 4.18 -2.40
C GLU A 117 -4.40 5.33 -3.17
N THR A 118 -4.72 5.11 -4.45
CA THR A 118 -5.46 6.07 -5.29
C THR A 118 -6.88 6.28 -4.77
N PHE A 119 -7.57 5.21 -4.38
CA PHE A 119 -8.90 5.30 -3.76
C PHE A 119 -8.88 6.10 -2.46
N ILE A 120 -7.86 5.89 -1.63
CA ILE A 120 -7.71 6.61 -0.36
C ILE A 120 -7.44 8.09 -0.60
N PHE A 121 -6.57 8.40 -1.56
CA PHE A 121 -6.28 9.78 -1.94
C PHE A 121 -7.56 10.51 -2.38
N MET A 122 -8.36 9.91 -3.26
CA MET A 122 -9.64 10.49 -3.70
C MET A 122 -10.59 10.75 -2.52
N LYS A 123 -10.64 9.83 -1.56
CA LYS A 123 -11.50 9.95 -0.37
C LYS A 123 -11.02 11.07 0.57
N VAL A 124 -9.71 11.23 0.73
CA VAL A 124 -9.10 12.32 1.50
C VAL A 124 -9.35 13.67 0.82
N GLU A 125 -9.17 13.75 -0.50
CA GLU A 125 -9.41 14.97 -1.27
C GLU A 125 -10.87 15.43 -1.19
N LYS A 126 -11.83 14.50 -1.36
CA LYS A 126 -13.26 14.80 -1.25
C LYS A 126 -13.63 15.41 0.10
N ARG A 127 -13.06 14.86 1.19
CA ARG A 127 -13.27 15.33 2.57
C ARG A 127 -12.78 16.75 2.80
N ILE A 128 -11.66 17.12 2.18
CA ILE A 128 -11.11 18.48 2.28
C ILE A 128 -11.95 19.46 1.48
N LYS A 129 -12.42 19.05 0.30
CA LYS A 129 -13.35 19.85 -0.51
C LYS A 129 -14.65 20.15 0.25
N GLU A 130 -15.23 19.15 0.90
CA GLU A 130 -16.44 19.30 1.75
C GLU A 130 -16.22 20.24 2.94
N LYS A 131 -15.07 20.12 3.63
CA LYS A 131 -14.72 21.02 4.74
C LYS A 131 -14.58 22.49 4.31
N ASN A 132 -14.00 22.74 3.14
CA ASN A 132 -13.79 24.10 2.67
C ASN A 132 -15.11 24.74 2.21
N SER A 133 -16.04 23.98 1.62
CA SER A 133 -17.36 24.49 1.18
C SER A 133 -18.37 24.72 2.31
N SER A 134 -18.18 24.13 3.51
CA SER A 134 -19.03 24.41 4.68
C SER A 134 -18.53 25.56 5.54
N ASN A 135 -17.31 26.06 5.28
CA ASN A 135 -16.72 27.22 5.97
C ASN A 135 -16.88 28.52 5.15
N GLU A 136 -17.60 28.44 4.03
CA GLU A 136 -17.96 29.54 3.13
C GLU A 136 -19.47 29.75 3.22
#